data_AF-A0A844SP18-F1
#
_entry.id   AF-A0A844SP18-F1
#
_cell.length_a   1.000
_cell.length_b   1.000
_cell.length_c   1.000
_cell.angle_alpha   90.00
_cell.angle_beta   90.00
_cell.angle_gamma   90.00
#
_symmetry.space_group_name_H-M   'P 1'
#
loop_
_entity.id
_entity.type
_entity.pdbx_description
1 polymer ?
#
loop_
_entity_poly.entity_id
_entity_poly.type
_entity_poly.pdbx_seq_one_letter_code
_entity_poly.pdbx_strand_id
1 'polypeptide(L)'
;MTNPLRKTLLLLLTAVTFSGTLLWNGKGHIEQGLVSTAEARVGRPLTPMSYAGVARRTTRRAVYGTAAAGAVAAGAYVATPGCVQVTNAYGQVVTKC
;
A
#
# COMPACT_ATOMS: atom_id res chain seq x y z
N MET A 1 7.62 36.38 47.26
CA MET A 1 9.05 36.74 47.15
C MET A 1 9.83 35.53 46.68
N THR A 2 10.21 35.44 45.41
CA THR A 2 11.03 34.32 44.91
C THR A 2 12.45 34.47 45.40
N ASN A 3 13.02 33.42 46.00
CA ASN A 3 14.36 33.43 46.57
C ASN A 3 15.41 33.88 45.53
N PRO A 4 16.32 34.81 45.90
CA PRO A 4 17.31 35.37 44.97
C PRO A 4 18.21 34.27 44.38
N LEU A 5 18.49 33.23 45.16
CA LEU A 5 19.30 32.06 44.76
C LEU A 5 18.67 31.21 43.65
N ARG A 6 17.32 31.11 43.61
CA ARG A 6 16.61 30.38 42.55
C ARG A 6 16.59 31.19 41.26
N LYS A 7 16.52 32.52 41.37
CA LYS A 7 16.50 33.43 40.22
C LYS A 7 17.86 33.50 39.53
N THR A 8 18.96 33.51 40.29
CA THR A 8 20.32 33.45 39.74
C THR A 8 20.62 32.12 39.06
N LEU A 9 20.21 30.99 39.67
CA LEU A 9 20.38 29.67 39.05
C LEU A 9 19.67 29.57 37.69
N LEU A 10 18.43 30.07 37.61
CA LEU A 10 17.66 30.04 36.37
C LEU A 10 18.31 30.90 35.27
N LEU A 11 18.83 32.08 35.61
CA LEU A 11 19.52 32.95 34.65
C LEU A 11 20.80 32.29 34.09
N LEU A 12 21.58 31.63 34.95
CA LEU A 12 22.77 30.90 34.53
C LEU A 12 22.43 29.75 33.58
N LEU A 13 21.40 28.96 33.90
CA LEU A 13 20.97 27.86 33.04
C LEU A 13 20.54 28.35 31.66
N THR A 14 19.78 29.45 31.59
CA THR A 14 19.35 30.03 30.31
C THR A 14 20.52 30.61 29.50
N ALA A 15 21.51 31.18 30.16
CA ALA A 15 22.69 31.73 29.48
C ALA A 15 23.55 30.61 28.87
N VAL A 16 23.70 29.49 29.57
CA VAL A 16 24.49 28.33 29.10
C VAL A 16 23.81 27.62 27.93
N THR A 17 22.47 27.44 27.98
CA THR A 17 21.75 26.83 26.85
C THR A 17 21.77 27.74 25.63
N PHE A 18 21.61 29.05 25.80
CA PHE A 18 21.63 30.02 24.70
C PHE A 18 23.01 30.14 24.05
N SER A 19 24.09 30.13 24.83
CA SER A 19 25.45 30.13 24.26
C SER A 19 25.76 28.81 23.55
N GLY A 20 25.35 27.67 24.13
CA GLY A 20 25.51 26.35 23.53
C GLY A 20 24.77 26.19 22.19
N THR A 21 23.58 26.77 22.04
CA THR A 21 22.85 26.74 20.76
C THR A 21 23.46 27.68 19.71
N LEU A 22 23.93 28.86 20.11
CA LEU A 22 24.60 29.79 19.19
C LEU A 22 25.94 29.25 18.68
N LEU A 23 26.69 28.52 19.51
CA LEU A 23 27.96 27.92 19.12
C LEU A 23 27.80 26.59 18.38
N TRP A 24 26.58 26.08 18.24
CA TRP A 24 26.30 24.82 17.56
C TRP A 24 26.51 24.95 16.04
N ASN A 25 27.66 24.49 15.56
CA ASN A 25 28.04 24.51 14.14
C ASN A 25 27.54 23.27 13.39
N GLY A 26 26.22 23.02 13.41
CA GLY A 26 25.42 22.22 12.46
C GLY A 26 25.83 20.79 12.06
N LYS A 27 27.03 20.30 12.39
CA LYS A 27 27.59 19.02 11.95
C LYS A 27 27.26 17.94 12.96
N GLY A 28 25.97 17.64 13.07
CA GLY A 28 25.57 16.31 13.55
C GLY A 28 25.83 15.33 12.43
N HIS A 29 26.93 14.58 12.51
CA HIS A 29 27.15 13.44 11.62
C HIS A 29 26.10 12.37 11.93
N ILE A 30 24.92 12.51 11.31
CA ILE A 30 23.90 11.46 11.26
C ILE A 30 24.29 10.55 10.08
N GLU A 31 25.41 9.83 10.23
CA GLU A 31 25.96 8.91 9.21
C GLU A 31 25.11 7.64 9.04
N GLN A 32 24.08 7.45 9.87
CA GLN A 32 23.25 6.27 9.85
C GLN A 32 21.81 6.72 9.98
N GLY A 33 21.13 6.83 8.85
CA GLY A 33 19.70 7.11 8.82
C GLY A 33 18.97 6.19 9.80
N LEU A 34 18.00 6.74 10.53
CA LEU A 34 17.13 6.01 11.47
C LEU A 34 16.33 4.85 10.80
N VAL A 35 16.51 4.64 9.49
CA VAL A 35 15.79 3.68 8.67
C VAL A 35 16.81 2.79 7.98
N SER A 36 16.70 1.49 8.23
CA SER A 36 17.46 0.46 7.52
C SER A 36 17.19 0.53 6.02
N THR A 37 18.22 0.32 5.21
CA THR A 37 18.09 0.24 3.74
C THR A 37 17.22 -0.98 3.38
N ALA A 38 16.00 -0.73 2.93
CA ALA A 38 15.08 -1.80 2.51
C ALA A 38 15.49 -2.29 1.11
N GLU A 39 16.34 -3.31 1.06
CA GLU A 39 16.69 -3.99 -0.19
C GLU A 39 15.46 -4.76 -0.72
N ALA A 40 14.77 -4.18 -1.70
CA ALA A 40 13.63 -4.81 -2.35
C ALA A 40 14.09 -5.94 -3.29
N ARG A 41 14.20 -7.16 -2.75
CA ARG A 41 14.51 -8.35 -3.55
C ARG A 41 13.36 -8.72 -4.48
N VAL A 42 13.47 -8.33 -5.74
CA VAL A 42 12.53 -8.70 -6.81
C VAL A 42 12.49 -10.22 -6.96
N GLY A 43 11.28 -10.79 -7.09
CA GLY A 43 11.08 -12.22 -7.37
C GLY A 43 10.74 -13.09 -6.16
N ARG A 44 10.93 -12.61 -4.92
CA ARG A 44 10.44 -13.32 -3.72
C ARG A 44 8.91 -13.48 -3.81
N PRO A 45 8.32 -14.63 -3.43
CA PRO A 45 6.90 -14.92 -3.62
C PRO A 45 5.95 -13.88 -3.01
N LEU A 46 6.38 -13.16 -1.97
CA LEU A 46 5.64 -12.09 -1.31
C LEU A 46 5.89 -10.69 -1.88
N THR A 47 6.73 -10.54 -2.90
CA THR A 47 6.94 -9.24 -3.56
C THR A 47 5.96 -9.02 -4.71
N PRO A 48 5.58 -7.76 -5.01
CA PRO A 48 4.65 -7.45 -6.09
C PRO A 48 5.05 -8.06 -7.44
N MET A 49 6.36 -8.06 -7.72
CA MET A 49 6.99 -8.54 -8.95
C MET A 49 7.39 -10.03 -8.86
N SER A 50 6.52 -10.89 -8.34
CA SER A 50 6.72 -12.34 -8.33
C SER A 50 5.84 -13.04 -9.37
N TYR A 51 6.45 -13.81 -10.28
CA TYR A 51 5.73 -14.59 -11.29
C TYR A 51 4.77 -15.62 -10.67
N ALA A 52 5.20 -16.30 -9.61
CA ALA A 52 4.34 -17.21 -8.86
C ALA A 52 3.13 -16.50 -8.24
N GLY A 53 3.33 -15.27 -7.74
CA GLY A 53 2.25 -14.43 -7.22
C GLY A 53 1.28 -13.98 -8.31
N VAL A 54 1.79 -13.61 -9.49
CA VAL A 54 0.97 -13.29 -10.67
C VAL A 54 0.13 -14.49 -11.10
N ALA A 55 0.74 -15.67 -11.26
CA ALA A 55 0.04 -16.89 -11.66
C ALA A 55 -1.12 -17.25 -10.69
N ARG A 56 -0.90 -17.15 -9.38
CA ARG A 56 -1.97 -17.38 -8.40
C ARG A 56 -3.10 -16.36 -8.52
N ARG A 57 -2.76 -15.07 -8.72
CA ARG A 57 -3.76 -13.99 -8.87
C ARG A 57 -4.56 -14.11 -10.17
N THR A 58 -3.91 -14.49 -11.28
CA THR A 58 -4.59 -14.71 -12.56
C THR A 58 -5.54 -15.89 -12.47
N THR A 59 -5.10 -17.05 -11.93
CA THR A 59 -5.98 -18.21 -11.73
C THR A 59 -7.17 -17.84 -10.85
N ARG A 60 -6.94 -17.13 -9.74
CA ARG A 60 -8.02 -16.70 -8.85
C ARG A 60 -9.04 -15.80 -9.57
N ARG A 61 -8.57 -14.81 -10.33
CA ARG A 61 -9.45 -13.92 -11.12
C ARG A 61 -10.20 -14.67 -12.21
N ALA A 62 -9.53 -15.59 -12.89
CA ALA A 62 -10.15 -16.42 -13.92
C ALA A 62 -11.27 -17.28 -13.32
N VAL A 63 -11.01 -17.99 -12.22
CA VAL A 63 -12.00 -18.83 -11.54
C VAL A 63 -13.20 -18.02 -11.07
N TYR A 64 -13.00 -16.87 -10.42
CA TYR A 64 -14.13 -16.03 -10.01
C TYR A 64 -14.89 -15.43 -11.21
N GLY A 65 -14.18 -15.00 -12.25
CA GLY A 65 -14.80 -14.46 -13.45
C GLY A 65 -15.63 -15.49 -14.21
N THR A 66 -15.12 -16.71 -14.38
CA THR A 66 -15.85 -17.79 -15.05
C THR A 66 -17.01 -18.30 -14.22
N ALA A 67 -16.87 -18.38 -12.89
CA ALA A 67 -17.97 -18.74 -12.01
C ALA A 67 -19.12 -17.71 -12.09
N ALA A 68 -18.79 -16.41 -12.08
CA ALA A 68 -19.78 -15.35 -12.25
C ALA A 68 -20.46 -15.42 -13.63
N ALA A 69 -19.70 -15.60 -14.71
CA ALA A 69 -20.26 -15.75 -16.05
C ALA A 69 -21.17 -16.98 -16.16
N GLY A 70 -20.77 -18.11 -15.59
CA GLY A 70 -21.57 -19.33 -15.53
C GLY A 70 -22.88 -19.13 -14.75
N ALA A 71 -22.84 -18.42 -13.63
CA ALA A 71 -24.04 -18.09 -12.86
C ALA A 71 -25.01 -17.19 -13.65
N VAL A 72 -24.50 -16.18 -14.37
CA VAL A 72 -25.32 -15.32 -15.24
C VAL A 72 -25.94 -16.11 -16.39
N ALA A 73 -25.18 -16.99 -17.04
CA ALA A 73 -25.68 -17.84 -18.11
C ALA A 73 -26.75 -18.82 -17.61
N ALA A 74 -26.55 -19.44 -16.44
CA ALA A 74 -27.53 -20.31 -15.82
C ALA A 74 -28.82 -19.54 -15.45
N GLY A 75 -28.69 -18.34 -14.87
CA GLY A 75 -29.83 -17.49 -14.56
C GLY A 75 -30.63 -17.09 -15.80
N ALA A 76 -29.95 -16.75 -16.91
CA ALA A 76 -30.58 -16.45 -18.18
C ALA A 76 -31.32 -17.67 -18.77
N TYR A 77 -30.72 -18.86 -18.70
CA TYR A 77 -31.36 -20.09 -19.17
C TYR A 77 -32.60 -20.47 -18.36
N VAL A 78 -32.55 -20.29 -17.03
CA VAL A 78 -33.71 -20.52 -16.15
C VAL A 78 -34.83 -19.51 -16.43
N ALA A 79 -34.48 -18.25 -16.69
CA ALA A 79 -35.47 -17.21 -17.00
C ALA A 79 -36.11 -17.39 -18.39
N THR A 80 -35.42 -18.01 -19.35
CA THR A 80 -35.93 -18.23 -20.72
C THR A 80 -35.48 -19.60 -21.23
N PRO A 81 -36.24 -20.68 -20.92
CA PRO A 81 -35.87 -22.04 -21.26
C PRO A 81 -35.73 -22.22 -22.78
N GLY A 82 -34.59 -22.78 -23.21
CA GLY A 82 -34.29 -22.98 -24.64
C GLY A 82 -33.52 -21.84 -25.30
N CYS A 83 -33.34 -20.71 -24.61
CA CYS A 83 -32.55 -19.59 -25.11
C CYS A 83 -31.15 -19.54 -24.47
N VAL A 84 -30.12 -19.23 -25.26
CA VAL A 84 -28.72 -19.10 -24.81
C VAL A 84 -28.15 -17.72 -25.16
N GLN A 85 -27.27 -17.20 -24.31
CA GLN A 85 -26.52 -15.97 -24.58
C GLN A 85 -25.29 -16.29 -25.44
N VAL A 86 -25.20 -15.71 -26.63
CA VAL A 86 -24.10 -15.95 -27.58
C VAL A 86 -23.47 -14.62 -27.99
N THR A 87 -22.15 -14.56 -28.03
CA THR A 87 -21.42 -13.38 -28.52
C THR A 87 -21.26 -13.48 -30.04
N ASN A 88 -21.67 -12.46 -30.78
CA ASN A 88 -21.49 -12.41 -32.24
C ASN A 88 -20.05 -12.01 -32.63
N ALA A 89 -19.72 -12.06 -33.93
CA ALA A 89 -18.40 -11.68 -34.44
C ALA A 89 -18.04 -10.21 -34.16
N TYR A 90 -19.03 -9.36 -33.88
CA TYR A 90 -18.87 -7.93 -33.55
C TYR A 90 -18.77 -7.68 -32.04
N GLY A 91 -18.73 -8.72 -31.20
CA GLY A 91 -18.59 -8.61 -29.75
C GLY A 91 -19.88 -8.27 -28.98
N GLN A 92 -21.04 -8.27 -29.65
CA GLN A 92 -22.34 -8.03 -29.00
C GLN A 92 -22.87 -9.33 -28.40
N VAL A 93 -23.38 -9.27 -27.17
CA VAL A 93 -24.06 -10.39 -26.52
C VAL A 93 -25.53 -10.38 -26.93
N VAL A 94 -25.96 -11.42 -27.65
CA VAL A 94 -27.33 -11.57 -28.14
C VAL A 94 -27.96 -12.88 -27.63
N THR A 95 -29.22 -12.81 -27.23
CA THR A 95 -30.01 -13.98 -26.86
C THR A 95 -30.43 -14.73 -28.12
N LYS A 96 -30.11 -16.01 -28.22
CA LYS A 96 -30.59 -16.90 -29.28
C LYS A 96 -31.50 -17.98 -28.72
N CYS A 97 -32.71 -18.03 -29.25
CA CYS A 97 -33.65 -19.13 -29.21
C CYS A 97 -33.88 -19.52 -30.69
#